data_AF-A0A439D5C3-F1
#
_entry.id   AF-A0A439D5C3-F1
#
_cell.length_a   1.000
_cell.length_b   1.000
_cell.length_c   1.000
_cell.angle_alpha   90.00
_cell.angle_beta   90.00
_cell.angle_gamma   90.00
#
_symmetry.space_group_name_H-M   'P 1'
#
loop_
_entity.id
_entity.type
_entity.pdbx_description
1 polymer ?
#
loop_
_entity_poly.entity_id
_entity_poly.type
_entity_poly.pdbx_seq_one_letter_code
_entity_poly.pdbx_strand_id
1 'polypeptide(L)'
;MQTCGLPNDLIWYFNPILIGALQPFVLWLLQIVAGYLHVRLGPIMRLIVGYFFFALSIAYATVIQKLFYNSGPCYKFPTQCDAVAGGSSGISVWIQFQAYAFIALGQIVAITTAYKFAYGKAPESMESLIHVVLLATQGSGVLLQLAISPTAQNPKLVVLCAAIAAIMFASTSVFAAIYWKDDRVVAFDDLIDEAPGSQEEKSQEMTTSDRDQPHSRL
;
A
#
# COMPACT_ATOMS: atom_id res chain seq x y z
N MET A 1 19.44 5.55 -17.72
CA MET A 1 18.80 4.22 -17.66
C MET A 1 18.71 3.70 -19.09
N GLN A 2 19.21 2.50 -19.38
CA GLN A 2 18.98 1.89 -20.70
C GLN A 2 17.53 1.39 -20.77
N THR A 3 16.73 2.06 -21.57
CA THR A 3 15.44 1.56 -22.04
C THR A 3 15.73 0.50 -23.09
N CYS A 4 15.85 -0.78 -22.69
CA CYS A 4 15.86 -1.92 -23.60
C CYS A 4 14.52 -2.01 -24.35
N GLY A 5 14.31 -1.13 -25.33
CA GLY A 5 13.12 -1.10 -26.19
C GLY A 5 11.79 -0.75 -25.50
N LEU A 6 11.74 -0.62 -24.17
CA LEU A 6 10.55 -0.18 -23.44
C LEU A 6 10.50 1.35 -23.31
N PRO A 7 9.41 2.02 -23.71
CA PRO A 7 9.26 3.46 -23.51
C PRO A 7 9.30 3.80 -22.02
N ASN A 8 10.06 4.84 -21.68
CA ASN A 8 10.22 5.37 -20.31
C ASN A 8 8.85 5.74 -19.68
N ASP A 9 7.83 6.01 -20.50
CA ASP A 9 6.45 6.29 -20.08
C ASP A 9 5.73 5.11 -19.45
N LEU A 10 6.19 3.86 -19.69
CA LEU A 10 5.54 2.68 -19.11
C LEU A 10 5.77 2.55 -17.59
N ILE A 11 6.78 3.24 -17.05
CA ILE A 11 7.15 3.16 -15.62
C ILE A 11 6.04 3.71 -14.72
N TRP A 12 5.33 4.77 -15.16
CA TRP A 12 4.23 5.36 -14.38
C TRP A 12 2.98 4.47 -14.36
N TYR A 13 2.68 3.79 -15.47
CA TYR A 13 1.53 2.89 -15.58
C TYR A 13 1.80 1.50 -15.02
N PHE A 14 3.04 1.21 -14.65
CA PHE A 14 3.45 -0.11 -14.20
C PHE A 14 2.74 -0.56 -12.93
N ASN A 15 2.64 0.34 -11.95
CA ASN A 15 2.04 0.05 -10.66
C ASN A 15 0.55 -0.34 -10.77
N PRO A 16 -0.35 0.43 -11.42
CA PRO A 16 -1.75 0.01 -11.55
C PRO A 16 -1.94 -1.27 -12.36
N ILE A 17 -1.13 -1.50 -13.40
CA ILE A 17 -1.16 -2.77 -14.17
C ILE A 17 -0.80 -3.95 -13.27
N LEU A 18 0.25 -3.81 -12.47
CA LEU A 18 0.72 -4.88 -11.60
C LEU A 18 -0.27 -5.20 -10.48
N ILE A 19 -0.94 -4.17 -9.92
CA ILE A 19 -2.03 -4.36 -8.95
C ILE A 19 -3.17 -5.13 -9.60
N GLY A 20 -3.64 -4.71 -10.78
CA GLY A 20 -4.73 -5.39 -11.48
C GLY A 20 -4.42 -6.86 -11.77
N ALA A 21 -3.18 -7.16 -12.17
CA ALA A 21 -2.74 -8.52 -12.44
C ALA A 21 -2.56 -9.37 -11.17
N LEU A 22 -2.03 -8.80 -10.08
CA LEU A 22 -1.76 -9.53 -8.83
C LEU A 22 -2.97 -9.62 -7.90
N GLN A 23 -3.98 -8.77 -8.06
CA GLN A 23 -5.17 -8.76 -7.20
C GLN A 23 -5.85 -10.13 -7.05
N PRO A 24 -6.20 -10.86 -8.14
CA PRO A 24 -6.82 -12.18 -8.00
C PRO A 24 -5.90 -13.18 -7.29
N PHE A 25 -4.59 -13.09 -7.53
CA PHE A 25 -3.60 -13.96 -6.89
C PHE A 25 -3.49 -13.72 -5.39
N VAL A 26 -3.45 -12.46 -4.95
CA VAL A 26 -3.37 -12.11 -3.53
C VAL A 26 -4.65 -12.47 -2.78
N LEU A 27 -5.82 -12.30 -3.41
CA LEU A 27 -7.09 -12.73 -2.81
C LEU A 27 -7.13 -14.25 -2.62
N TRP A 28 -6.66 -15.02 -3.61
CA TRP A 28 -6.52 -16.47 -3.48
C TRP A 28 -5.52 -16.85 -2.36
N LEU A 29 -4.38 -16.15 -2.30
CA LEU A 29 -3.38 -16.35 -1.25
C LEU A 29 -3.91 -16.00 0.15
N LEU A 30 -4.71 -14.96 0.30
CA LEU A 30 -5.32 -14.61 1.58
C LEU A 30 -6.27 -15.72 2.07
N GLN A 31 -7.07 -16.29 1.16
CA GLN A 31 -7.96 -17.41 1.47
C GLN A 31 -7.16 -18.67 1.83
N ILE A 32 -6.06 -18.97 1.12
CA ILE A 32 -5.24 -20.14 1.44
C ILE A 32 -4.56 -19.99 2.80
N VAL A 33 -4.00 -18.82 3.11
CA VAL A 33 -3.35 -18.53 4.40
C VAL A 33 -4.38 -18.61 5.53
N ALA A 34 -5.59 -18.09 5.33
CA ALA A 34 -6.68 -18.22 6.30
C ALA A 34 -7.08 -19.68 6.55
N GLY A 35 -7.09 -20.52 5.52
CA GLY A 35 -7.39 -21.95 5.63
C GLY A 35 -6.29 -22.75 6.34
N TYR A 36 -5.02 -22.44 6.10
CA TYR A 36 -3.90 -23.15 6.74
C TYR A 36 -3.69 -22.77 8.20
N LEU A 37 -3.80 -21.48 8.54
CA LEU A 37 -3.49 -21.02 9.90
C LEU A 37 -4.61 -21.32 10.92
N HIS A 38 -5.82 -21.69 10.50
CA HIS A 38 -7.02 -21.84 11.38
C HIS A 38 -7.28 -20.66 12.33
N VAL A 39 -6.56 -19.54 12.16
CA VAL A 39 -6.66 -18.30 12.90
C VAL A 39 -6.96 -17.24 11.85
N ARG A 40 -8.16 -16.69 11.88
CA ARG A 40 -8.52 -15.55 11.04
C ARG A 40 -7.69 -14.36 11.49
N LEU A 41 -6.78 -13.93 10.63
CA LEU A 41 -6.07 -12.66 10.82
C LEU A 41 -7.11 -11.54 10.84
N GLY A 42 -7.15 -10.80 11.95
CA GLY A 42 -8.01 -9.63 12.10
C GLY A 42 -7.69 -8.56 11.06
N PRO A 43 -8.63 -7.63 10.82
CA PRO A 43 -8.45 -6.57 9.83
C PRO A 43 -7.22 -5.70 10.13
N ILE A 44 -6.88 -5.49 11.41
CA ILE A 44 -5.73 -4.68 11.81
C ILE A 44 -4.43 -5.44 11.55
N MET A 45 -4.39 -6.75 11.80
CA MET A 45 -3.23 -7.59 11.45
C MET A 45 -2.95 -7.64 9.96
N ARG A 46 -3.99 -7.71 9.12
CA ARG A 46 -3.81 -7.63 7.66
C ARG A 46 -3.21 -6.28 7.24
N LEU A 47 -3.64 -5.21 7.89
CA LEU A 47 -3.09 -3.87 7.66
C LEU A 47 -1.60 -3.80 8.02
N ILE A 48 -1.22 -4.34 9.19
CA ILE A 48 0.18 -4.41 9.65
C ILE A 48 1.05 -5.20 8.66
N VAL A 49 0.58 -6.35 8.20
CA VAL A 49 1.30 -7.17 7.20
C VAL A 49 1.50 -6.39 5.90
N GLY A 50 0.49 -5.67 5.42
CA GLY A 50 0.63 -4.83 4.23
C GLY A 50 1.62 -3.68 4.41
N TYR A 51 1.60 -2.99 5.56
CA TYR A 51 2.58 -1.96 5.88
C TYR A 51 4.02 -2.49 5.99
N PHE A 52 4.18 -3.72 6.50
CA PHE A 52 5.47 -4.39 6.52
C PHE A 52 6.01 -4.64 5.10
N PHE A 53 5.17 -5.06 4.16
CA PHE A 53 5.57 -5.21 2.74
C PHE A 53 5.97 -3.87 2.11
N PHE A 54 5.31 -2.77 2.47
CA PHE A 54 5.75 -1.44 2.03
C PHE A 54 7.12 -1.07 2.59
N ALA A 55 7.34 -1.28 3.89
CA ALA A 55 8.64 -1.02 4.50
C ALA A 55 9.75 -1.85 3.84
N LEU A 56 9.47 -3.13 3.54
CA LEU A 56 10.41 -4.02 2.85
C LEU A 56 10.70 -3.54 1.42
N SER A 57 9.69 -3.05 0.70
CA SER A 57 9.90 -2.50 -0.65
C SER A 57 10.79 -1.26 -0.63
N ILE A 58 10.55 -0.31 0.28
CA ILE A 58 11.37 0.91 0.40
C ILE A 58 12.79 0.56 0.85
N ALA A 59 12.96 -0.42 1.74
CA ALA A 59 14.27 -0.93 2.14
C ALA A 59 15.02 -1.53 0.95
N TYR A 60 14.35 -2.37 0.15
CA TYR A 60 14.91 -2.95 -1.08
C TYR A 60 15.29 -1.86 -2.09
N ALA A 61 14.41 -0.89 -2.32
CA ALA A 61 14.68 0.25 -3.20
C ALA A 61 15.90 1.06 -2.73
N THR A 62 16.07 1.24 -1.42
CA THR A 62 17.24 1.92 -0.84
C THR A 62 18.53 1.15 -1.08
N VAL A 63 18.50 -0.18 -0.92
CA VAL A 63 19.66 -1.05 -1.20
C VAL A 63 20.04 -0.98 -2.68
N ILE A 64 19.06 -1.10 -3.57
CA ILE A 64 19.28 -0.96 -5.02
C ILE A 64 19.84 0.43 -5.35
N GLN A 65 19.27 1.50 -4.80
CA GLN A 65 19.77 2.86 -4.98
C GLN A 65 21.22 2.99 -4.54
N LYS A 66 21.58 2.42 -3.38
CA LYS A 66 22.97 2.39 -2.88
C LYS A 66 23.90 1.61 -3.80
N LEU A 67 23.46 0.47 -4.34
CA LEU A 67 24.23 -0.34 -5.29
C LEU A 67 24.46 0.40 -6.62
N PHE A 68 23.49 1.18 -7.09
CA PHE A 68 23.63 2.06 -8.25
C PHE A 68 24.70 3.15 -8.05
N TYR A 69 24.73 3.81 -6.89
CA TYR A 69 25.79 4.78 -6.57
C TYR A 69 27.17 4.14 -6.41
N ASN A 70 27.25 2.83 -6.20
CA ASN A 70 28.50 2.10 -5.97
C ASN A 70 28.99 1.29 -7.20
N SER A 71 28.19 1.14 -8.26
CA SER A 71 28.51 0.34 -9.45
C SER A 71 28.56 1.19 -10.74
N GLY A 72 29.77 1.46 -11.25
CA GLY A 72 30.03 2.13 -12.55
C GLY A 72 30.77 3.48 -12.42
N PRO A 73 31.55 3.92 -13.43
CA PRO A 73 32.78 4.75 -13.31
C PRO A 73 32.61 6.19 -12.81
N CYS A 74 31.42 6.60 -12.39
CA CYS A 74 31.09 7.97 -12.00
C CYS A 74 30.32 8.02 -10.66
N TYR A 75 31.10 8.06 -9.58
CA TYR A 75 30.63 7.97 -8.19
C TYR A 75 29.76 9.14 -7.69
N LYS A 76 29.89 10.34 -8.25
CA LYS A 76 29.27 11.57 -7.67
C LYS A 76 28.20 12.23 -8.54
N PHE A 77 28.18 11.99 -9.86
CA PHE A 77 27.26 12.65 -10.80
C PHE A 77 26.85 11.71 -11.95
N PRO A 78 25.84 10.83 -11.75
CA PRO A 78 25.37 9.94 -12.81
C PRO A 78 24.69 10.66 -13.99
N THR A 79 24.29 11.92 -13.82
CA THR A 79 23.68 12.76 -14.87
C THR A 79 24.67 13.61 -15.67
N GLN A 80 25.94 13.72 -15.24
CA GLN A 80 26.96 14.55 -15.91
C GLN A 80 28.12 13.73 -16.49
N CYS A 81 28.10 12.40 -16.40
CA CYS A 81 29.11 11.60 -17.07
C CYS A 81 28.77 11.42 -18.54
N ASP A 82 29.61 12.04 -19.37
CA ASP A 82 29.61 11.90 -20.81
C ASP A 82 29.61 10.41 -21.20
N ALA A 83 28.70 10.10 -22.12
CA ALA A 83 28.44 8.79 -22.69
C ALA A 83 29.60 8.25 -23.57
N VAL A 84 30.85 8.52 -23.23
CA VAL A 84 32.02 8.28 -24.08
C VAL A 84 32.86 7.06 -23.62
N ALA A 85 32.67 6.57 -22.39
CA ALA A 85 33.41 5.41 -21.89
C ALA A 85 32.49 4.20 -21.67
N GLY A 86 31.96 3.65 -22.77
CA GLY A 86 31.70 2.20 -22.97
C GLY A 86 31.27 1.33 -21.78
N GLY A 87 30.42 1.83 -20.89
CA GLY A 87 30.06 1.15 -19.66
C GLY A 87 28.70 1.61 -19.21
N SER A 88 27.70 1.44 -20.08
CA SER A 88 26.31 1.57 -19.67
C SER A 88 26.08 0.56 -18.56
N SER A 89 25.90 1.03 -17.32
CA SER A 89 25.60 0.17 -16.18
C SER A 89 24.33 -0.59 -16.54
N GLY A 90 24.49 -1.84 -16.99
CA GLY A 90 23.46 -2.77 -17.44
C GLY A 90 22.58 -3.26 -16.29
N ILE A 91 22.16 -2.34 -15.42
CA ILE A 91 21.16 -2.65 -14.42
C ILE A 91 19.82 -2.57 -15.11
N SER A 92 19.31 -3.78 -15.36
CA SER A 92 18.00 -4.06 -15.91
C SER A 92 16.90 -3.37 -15.11
N VAL A 93 15.95 -2.73 -15.82
CA VAL A 93 14.65 -2.25 -15.29
C VAL A 93 13.92 -3.36 -14.49
N TRP A 94 14.20 -4.62 -14.81
CA TRP A 94 13.74 -5.80 -14.10
C TRP A 94 14.07 -5.85 -12.61
N ILE A 95 15.14 -5.21 -12.13
CA ILE A 95 15.43 -5.18 -10.68
C ILE A 95 14.48 -4.23 -9.95
N GLN A 96 13.99 -3.19 -10.64
CA GLN A 96 13.01 -2.26 -10.09
C GLN A 96 11.60 -2.85 -10.10
N PHE A 97 11.31 -3.75 -11.04
CA PHE A 97 10.06 -4.53 -11.09
C PHE A 97 9.77 -5.23 -9.75
N GLN A 98 10.79 -5.82 -9.13
CA GLN A 98 10.64 -6.54 -7.86
C GLN A 98 10.18 -5.62 -6.73
N ALA A 99 10.66 -4.37 -6.69
CA ALA A 99 10.22 -3.37 -5.71
C ALA A 99 8.73 -3.03 -5.88
N TYR A 100 8.28 -2.84 -7.13
CA TYR A 100 6.87 -2.60 -7.44
C TYR A 100 5.98 -3.79 -7.09
N ALA A 101 6.46 -5.02 -7.26
CA ALA A 101 5.72 -6.21 -6.86
C ALA A 101 5.41 -6.20 -5.36
N PHE A 102 6.39 -5.89 -4.51
CA PHE A 102 6.16 -5.78 -3.06
C PHE A 102 5.19 -4.65 -2.69
N ILE A 103 5.25 -3.50 -3.39
CA ILE A 103 4.29 -2.40 -3.20
C ILE A 103 2.88 -2.89 -3.58
N ALA A 104 2.71 -3.52 -4.74
CA ALA A 104 1.42 -4.01 -5.18
C ALA A 104 0.82 -5.02 -4.20
N LEU A 105 1.63 -5.97 -3.69
CA LEU A 105 1.21 -6.92 -2.65
C LEU A 105 0.74 -6.19 -1.38
N GLY A 106 1.52 -5.22 -0.89
CA GLY A 106 1.15 -4.41 0.27
C GLY A 106 -0.14 -3.63 0.06
N GLN A 107 -0.33 -3.03 -1.12
CA GLN A 107 -1.53 -2.27 -1.47
C GLN A 107 -2.76 -3.16 -1.47
N ILE A 108 -2.70 -4.33 -2.11
CA ILE A 108 -3.86 -5.22 -2.19
C ILE A 108 -4.28 -5.68 -0.79
N VAL A 109 -3.34 -6.01 0.10
CA VAL A 109 -3.69 -6.47 1.46
C VAL A 109 -4.14 -5.31 2.35
N ALA A 110 -3.37 -4.24 2.44
CA ALA A 110 -3.63 -3.13 3.37
C ALA A 110 -4.81 -2.27 2.91
N ILE A 111 -4.79 -1.78 1.67
CA ILE A 111 -5.75 -0.76 1.21
C ILE A 111 -7.14 -1.37 1.05
N THR A 112 -7.27 -2.59 0.52
CA THR A 112 -8.59 -3.24 0.42
C THR A 112 -9.19 -3.52 1.80
N THR A 113 -8.38 -3.91 2.77
CA THR A 113 -8.84 -4.13 4.15
C THR A 113 -9.20 -2.80 4.82
N ALA A 114 -8.39 -1.76 4.64
CA ALA A 114 -8.65 -0.43 5.19
C ALA A 114 -9.96 0.16 4.68
N TYR A 115 -10.24 0.05 3.37
CA TYR A 115 -11.51 0.50 2.81
C TYR A 115 -12.68 -0.32 3.37
N LYS A 116 -12.59 -1.65 3.35
CA LYS A 116 -13.66 -2.51 3.91
C LYS A 116 -13.93 -2.21 5.38
N PHE A 117 -12.88 -1.97 6.16
CA PHE A 117 -13.01 -1.61 7.56
C PHE A 117 -13.63 -0.23 7.75
N ALA A 118 -13.20 0.77 6.98
CA ALA A 118 -13.73 2.13 7.07
C ALA A 118 -15.21 2.21 6.67
N TYR A 119 -15.59 1.55 5.56
CA TYR A 119 -16.98 1.48 5.12
C TYR A 119 -17.83 0.57 6.01
N GLY A 120 -17.28 -0.53 6.54
CA GLY A 120 -18.00 -1.44 7.43
C GLY A 120 -18.35 -0.85 8.80
N LYS A 121 -17.68 0.23 9.21
CA LYS A 121 -17.97 0.98 10.44
C LYS A 121 -18.81 2.24 10.19
N ALA A 122 -19.13 2.53 8.93
CA ALA A 122 -19.91 3.69 8.53
C ALA A 122 -21.41 3.42 8.59
N PRO A 123 -22.25 4.39 8.98
CA PRO A 123 -23.67 4.34 8.63
C PRO A 123 -23.84 4.59 7.11
N GLU A 124 -24.81 3.93 6.47
CA GLU A 124 -25.03 3.99 5.01
C GLU A 124 -25.16 5.42 4.46
N SER A 125 -25.76 6.33 5.23
CA SER A 125 -25.95 7.72 4.81
C SER A 125 -24.64 8.54 4.75
N MET A 126 -23.50 8.00 5.19
CA MET A 126 -22.23 8.72 5.31
C MET A 126 -21.08 8.15 4.48
N GLU A 127 -21.31 7.18 3.59
CA GLU A 127 -20.23 6.59 2.77
C GLU A 127 -19.43 7.64 1.98
N SER A 128 -20.11 8.65 1.43
CA SER A 128 -19.49 9.75 0.69
C SER A 128 -18.55 10.59 1.57
N LEU A 129 -18.92 10.84 2.83
CA LEU A 129 -18.07 11.61 3.76
C LEU A 129 -16.78 10.85 4.08
N ILE A 130 -16.87 9.54 4.29
CA ILE A 130 -15.69 8.70 4.54
C ILE A 130 -14.78 8.68 3.31
N HIS A 131 -15.35 8.59 2.12
CA HIS A 131 -14.55 8.67 0.89
C HIS A 131 -13.78 9.98 0.80
N VAL A 132 -14.41 11.13 1.11
CA VAL A 132 -13.76 12.44 1.13
C VAL A 132 -12.62 12.48 2.16
N VAL A 133 -12.82 11.95 3.36
CA VAL A 133 -11.77 11.89 4.41
C VAL A 133 -10.60 11.01 3.97
N LEU A 134 -10.87 9.88 3.32
CA LEU A 134 -9.84 9.00 2.79
C LEU A 134 -9.03 9.70 1.69
N LEU A 135 -9.69 10.39 0.75
CA LEU A 135 -9.00 11.19 -0.28
C LEU A 135 -8.20 12.35 0.32
N ALA A 136 -8.75 13.04 1.33
CA ALA A 136 -8.05 14.11 2.03
C ALA A 136 -6.76 13.60 2.70
N THR A 137 -6.81 12.40 3.29
CA THR A 137 -5.64 11.74 3.87
C THR A 137 -4.58 11.47 2.81
N GLN A 138 -4.96 10.93 1.65
CA GLN A 138 -4.05 10.70 0.54
C GLN A 138 -3.45 12.02 0.00
N GLY A 139 -4.27 13.06 -0.13
CA GLY A 139 -3.83 14.40 -0.54
C GLY A 139 -2.79 14.99 0.42
N SER A 140 -2.99 14.85 1.73
CA SER A 140 -2.02 15.28 2.74
C SER A 140 -0.67 14.57 2.61
N GLY A 141 -0.68 13.28 2.26
CA GLY A 141 0.53 12.51 1.98
C GLY A 141 1.30 13.03 0.76
N VAL A 142 0.59 13.37 -0.32
CA VAL A 142 1.21 13.97 -1.52
C VAL A 142 1.78 15.35 -1.20
N LEU A 143 1.10 16.18 -0.40
CA LEU A 143 1.62 17.48 0.04
C LEU A 143 2.92 17.33 0.84
N LEU A 144 2.98 16.36 1.76
CA LEU A 144 4.20 16.06 2.49
C LEU A 144 5.32 15.59 1.56
N GLN A 145 5.00 14.75 0.57
CA GLN A 145 5.97 14.28 -0.41
C GLN A 145 6.55 15.43 -1.24
N LEU A 146 5.72 16.39 -1.66
CA LEU A 146 6.16 17.59 -2.37
C LEU A 146 7.04 18.48 -1.51
N ALA A 147 6.73 18.61 -0.21
CA ALA A 147 7.55 19.37 0.74
C ALA A 147 8.94 18.74 0.96
N ILE A 148 9.04 17.40 0.88
CA ILE A 148 10.30 16.66 1.01
C ILE A 148 11.13 16.68 -0.30
N SER A 149 10.46 16.79 -1.46
CA SER A 149 11.07 16.81 -2.79
C SER A 149 12.31 17.73 -2.95
N PRO A 150 12.34 18.99 -2.48
CA PRO A 150 13.53 19.85 -2.64
C PRO A 150 14.77 19.35 -1.87
N THR A 151 14.59 18.49 -0.87
CA THR A 151 15.69 17.89 -0.10
C THR A 151 16.32 16.69 -0.82
N ALA A 152 15.68 16.19 -1.87
CA ALA A 152 16.09 15.05 -2.68
C ALA A 152 17.23 15.39 -3.68
N GLN A 153 18.29 16.07 -3.22
CA GLN A 153 19.47 16.37 -4.03
C GLN A 153 20.53 15.25 -3.94
N ASN A 154 21.23 14.96 -5.04
CA ASN A 154 22.40 14.07 -5.06
C ASN A 154 23.45 14.59 -4.05
N PRO A 155 24.08 13.77 -3.19
CA PRO A 155 23.95 12.33 -2.90
C PRO A 155 23.08 12.00 -1.66
N LYS A 156 22.31 12.97 -1.13
CA LYS A 156 21.47 12.79 0.08
C LYS A 156 20.24 11.91 -0.15
N LEU A 157 19.93 11.58 -1.40
CA LEU A 157 18.77 10.77 -1.78
C LEU A 157 18.75 9.39 -1.11
N VAL A 158 19.90 8.69 -1.03
CA VAL A 158 19.98 7.37 -0.38
C VAL A 158 19.69 7.47 1.11
N VAL A 159 20.21 8.52 1.77
CA VAL A 159 20.01 8.75 3.21
C VAL A 159 18.55 9.10 3.48
N LEU A 160 17.93 9.89 2.62
CA LEU A 160 16.50 10.22 2.71
C LEU A 160 15.62 8.97 2.55
N CYS A 161 15.89 8.13 1.55
CA CYS A 161 15.17 6.87 1.37
C CYS A 161 15.36 5.92 2.56
N ALA A 162 16.59 5.82 3.09
CA ALA A 162 16.88 5.02 4.28
C ALA A 162 16.13 5.54 5.53
N ALA A 163 16.08 6.87 5.71
CA ALA A 163 15.35 7.49 6.80
C ALA A 163 13.84 7.23 6.69
N ILE A 164 13.26 7.36 5.50
CA ILE A 164 11.84 7.07 5.26
C ILE A 164 11.54 5.59 5.52
N ALA A 165 12.40 4.66 5.05
CA ALA A 165 12.27 3.24 5.35
C ALA A 165 12.29 2.97 6.85
N ALA A 166 13.23 3.57 7.59
CA ALA A 166 13.33 3.42 9.04
C ALA A 166 12.10 3.96 9.77
N ILE A 167 11.60 5.14 9.37
CA ILE A 167 10.38 5.74 9.94
C ILE A 167 9.16 4.85 9.67
N MET A 168 9.00 4.34 8.45
CA MET A 168 7.90 3.44 8.10
C MET A 168 7.97 2.12 8.86
N PHE A 169 9.17 1.55 9.02
CA PHE A 169 9.35 0.34 9.81
C PHE A 169 9.05 0.56 11.29
N ALA A 170 9.52 1.68 11.84
CA ALA A 170 9.27 2.06 13.23
C ALA A 170 7.77 2.34 13.47
N SER A 171 7.12 3.10 12.60
CA SER A 171 5.68 3.39 12.72
C SER A 171 4.85 2.11 12.62
N THR A 172 5.19 1.21 11.69
CA THR A 172 4.52 -0.09 11.57
C THR A 172 4.72 -0.94 12.82
N SER A 173 5.93 -0.96 13.39
CA SER A 173 6.25 -1.72 14.60
C SER A 173 5.52 -1.18 15.83
N VAL A 174 5.46 0.15 15.99
CA VAL A 174 4.71 0.81 17.07
C VAL A 174 3.21 0.56 16.93
N PHE A 175 2.68 0.71 15.71
CA PHE A 175 1.28 0.44 15.43
C PHE A 175 0.93 -1.03 15.73
N ALA A 176 1.79 -1.97 15.33
CA ALA A 176 1.62 -3.38 15.68
C ALA A 176 1.62 -3.60 17.19
N ALA A 177 2.56 -3.00 17.93
CA ALA A 177 2.66 -3.16 19.38
C ALA A 177 1.42 -2.63 20.14
N ILE A 178 0.85 -1.50 19.71
CA ILE A 178 -0.33 -0.90 20.35
C ILE A 178 -1.58 -1.72 20.05
N TYR A 179 -1.81 -2.04 18.78
CA TYR A 179 -3.09 -2.60 18.33
C TYR A 179 -3.14 -4.13 18.30
N TRP A 180 -2.07 -4.83 18.67
CA TRP A 180 -2.10 -6.31 18.74
C TRP A 180 -3.18 -6.82 19.70
N LYS A 181 -3.45 -6.09 20.79
CA LYS A 181 -4.46 -6.50 21.76
C LYS A 181 -5.89 -6.24 21.26
N ASP A 182 -6.13 -5.09 20.64
CA ASP A 182 -7.44 -4.69 20.12
C ASP A 182 -7.84 -5.48 18.86
N ASP A 183 -6.87 -5.89 18.03
CA ASP A 183 -7.13 -6.73 16.85
C ASP A 183 -7.87 -8.03 17.20
N ARG A 184 -7.60 -8.61 18.38
CA ARG A 184 -8.30 -9.84 18.83
C ARG A 184 -9.76 -9.59 19.17
N VAL A 185 -10.10 -8.39 19.64
CA VAL A 185 -11.48 -8.01 19.96
C VAL A 185 -12.23 -7.69 18.67
N VAL A 186 -11.64 -6.87 17.80
CA VAL A 186 -12.24 -6.53 16.50
C VAL A 186 -12.43 -7.76 15.63
N ALA A 187 -11.46 -8.67 15.59
CA ALA A 187 -11.59 -9.93 14.87
C ALA A 187 -12.71 -10.82 15.43
N PHE A 188 -13.02 -10.72 16.73
CA PHE A 188 -14.11 -11.47 17.35
C PHE A 188 -15.47 -10.83 17.05
N ASP A 189 -15.58 -9.50 17.09
CA ASP A 189 -16.81 -8.80 16.70
C ASP A 189 -17.16 -9.06 15.22
N ASP A 190 -16.17 -9.05 14.33
CA ASP A 190 -16.38 -9.40 12.91
C ASP A 190 -16.89 -10.85 12.73
N LEU A 191 -16.55 -11.78 13.64
CA LEU A 191 -17.08 -13.16 13.60
C LEU A 191 -18.55 -13.22 14.02
N ILE A 192 -18.95 -12.39 14.98
CA ILE A 192 -20.35 -12.28 15.39
C ILE A 192 -21.16 -11.66 14.26
N ASP A 193 -20.64 -10.61 13.62
CA ASP A 193 -21.31 -9.90 12.52
C ASP A 193 -21.42 -10.73 11.23
N GLU A 194 -20.49 -11.65 10.95
CA GLU A 194 -20.56 -12.59 9.82
C GLU A 194 -21.38 -13.85 10.12
N ALA A 195 -21.86 -14.05 11.35
CA ALA A 195 -22.75 -15.17 11.65
C ALA A 195 -24.08 -15.02 10.87
N PRO A 196 -24.66 -16.10 10.33
CA PRO A 196 -25.79 -16.01 9.41
C PRO A 196 -27.02 -15.25 9.95
N GLY A 197 -27.22 -15.21 11.28
CA GLY A 197 -28.34 -14.51 11.92
C GLY A 197 -28.22 -12.98 12.01
N SER A 198 -27.01 -12.41 12.14
CA SER A 198 -26.80 -10.96 12.25
C SER A 198 -26.87 -10.24 10.90
N GLN A 199 -26.49 -10.95 9.83
CA GLN A 199 -26.60 -10.46 8.45
C GLN A 199 -28.07 -10.30 8.02
N GLU A 200 -28.93 -11.27 8.39
CA GLU A 200 -30.37 -11.20 8.11
C GLU A 200 -31.04 -10.05 8.87
N GLU A 201 -30.64 -9.79 10.11
CA GLU A 201 -31.17 -8.70 10.95
C GLU A 201 -30.77 -7.31 10.42
N LYS A 202 -29.49 -7.10 10.07
CA LYS A 202 -29.03 -5.84 9.43
C LYS A 202 -29.72 -5.60 8.08
N SER A 203 -29.93 -6.66 7.29
CA SER A 203 -30.60 -6.55 5.99
C SER A 203 -32.09 -6.24 6.14
N GLN A 204 -32.76 -6.76 7.19
CA GLN A 204 -34.15 -6.41 7.51
C GLN A 204 -34.31 -4.99 8.07
N GLU A 205 -33.38 -4.54 8.91
CA GLU A 205 -33.40 -3.20 9.49
C GLU A 205 -33.18 -2.13 8.42
N MET A 206 -32.27 -2.38 7.47
CA MET A 206 -32.01 -1.54 6.31
C MET A 206 -33.23 -1.46 5.37
N THR A 207 -33.90 -2.60 5.11
CA THR A 207 -35.13 -2.62 4.28
C THR A 207 -36.30 -1.90 4.95
N THR A 208 -36.34 -1.88 6.29
CA THR A 208 -37.37 -1.19 7.07
C THR A 208 -37.10 0.32 7.13
N SER A 209 -35.84 0.73 7.29
CA SER A 209 -35.43 2.15 7.30
C SER A 209 -35.64 2.85 5.95
N ASP A 210 -35.43 2.17 4.83
CA ASP A 210 -35.68 2.71 3.48
C ASP A 210 -37.19 2.83 3.18
N ARG A 211 -38.02 1.96 3.78
CA ARG A 211 -39.48 2.02 3.68
C ARG A 211 -40.09 3.18 4.49
N ASP A 212 -39.42 3.63 5.53
CA ASP A 212 -39.84 4.76 6.39
C ASP A 212 -39.29 6.13 5.93
N GLN A 213 -38.41 6.21 4.92
CA GLN A 213 -38.10 7.49 4.29
C GLN A 213 -39.23 7.87 3.32
N PRO A 214 -40.07 8.90 3.65
CA PRO A 214 -41.05 9.36 2.70
C PRO A 214 -40.29 9.97 1.53
N HIS A 215 -40.41 9.38 0.34
CA HIS A 215 -39.97 9.97 -0.92
C HIS A 215 -40.62 11.35 -1.09
N SER A 216 -39.99 12.40 -0.54
CA SER A 216 -40.28 13.78 -0.89
C SER A 216 -39.65 14.03 -2.25
N ARG A 217 -40.41 13.64 -3.28
CA ARG A 217 -40.26 14.21 -4.62
C ARG A 217 -40.33 15.73 -4.48
N LEU A 218 -39.33 16.42 -5.02
CA LEU A 218 -39.46 17.62 -5.85
C LEU A 218 -38.11 17.91 -6.51
#